data_AF-A0A2V5S3R9-F1
#
_entry.id   AF-A0A2V5S3R9-F1
#
_cell.length_a   1.000
_cell.length_b   1.000
_cell.length_c   1.000
_cell.angle_alpha   90.00
_cell.angle_beta   90.00
_cell.angle_gamma   90.00
#
_symmetry.space_group_name_H-M   'P 1'
#
loop_
_entity.id
_entity.type
_entity.pdbx_description
1 polymer ?
#
loop_
_entity_poly.entity_id
_entity_poly.type
_entity_poly.pdbx_seq_one_letter_code
_entity_poly.pdbx_strand_id
1 'polypeptide(L)'
;HRYFLYLAFIFLVILTIDVWKALWFVDATNGKSSFGIGIGTIVLAINVVLLGGYTFGCHSLRHLAGGFLDQFSKSRSCYRAYACVSCFNRRHMLWAWLSLFWVGFADFYVRFCSMGIWHDWRLI
;
A
#
# COMPACT_ATOMS: atom_id res chain seq x y z
N HIS A 1 -19.74 0.94 -4.29
CA HIS A 1 -18.72 0.11 -3.62
C HIS A 1 -18.00 -0.89 -4.54
N ARG A 2 -18.66 -1.71 -5.37
CA ARG A 2 -17.95 -2.69 -6.23
C ARG A 2 -16.96 -2.08 -7.23
N TYR A 3 -17.36 -1.05 -7.98
CA TYR A 3 -16.48 -0.41 -8.98
C TYR A 3 -15.29 0.34 -8.37
N PHE A 4 -15.51 0.95 -7.20
CA PHE A 4 -14.47 1.69 -6.48
C PHE A 4 -13.33 0.77 -6.00
N LEU A 5 -13.62 -0.50 -5.72
CA LEU A 5 -12.59 -1.47 -5.32
C LEU A 5 -11.59 -1.76 -6.45
N TYR A 6 -12.05 -1.86 -7.71
CA TYR A 6 -11.15 -2.06 -8.87
C TYR A 6 -10.23 -0.86 -9.06
N LEU A 7 -10.78 0.35 -8.94
CA LEU A 7 -10.00 1.58 -9.00
C LEU A 7 -8.99 1.65 -7.85
N ALA A 8 -9.38 1.32 -6.62
CA ALA A 8 -8.46 1.26 -5.48
C ALA A 8 -7.32 0.26 -5.70
N PHE A 9 -7.60 -0.88 -6.37
CA PHE A 9 -6.58 -1.85 -6.75
C PHE A 9 -5.58 -1.28 -7.76
N ILE A 10 -6.05 -0.53 -8.76
CA ILE A 10 -5.19 0.17 -9.72
C ILE A 10 -4.27 1.16 -8.99
N PHE A 11 -4.82 1.96 -8.08
CA PHE A 11 -4.02 2.88 -7.27
C PHE A 11 -2.97 2.13 -6.43
N LEU A 12 -3.34 1.03 -5.78
CA LEU A 12 -2.38 0.22 -5.02
C LEU A 12 -1.21 -0.28 -5.87
N VAL A 13 -1.49 -0.73 -7.10
CA VAL A 13 -0.43 -1.15 -8.03
C VAL A 13 0.49 0.02 -8.38
N ILE A 14 -0.08 1.19 -8.69
CA ILE A 14 0.70 2.39 -8.99
C ILE A 14 1.58 2.80 -7.80
N LEU A 15 1.02 2.87 -6.59
CA LEU A 15 1.79 3.24 -5.40
C LEU A 15 2.89 2.20 -5.09
N THR A 16 2.63 0.91 -5.36
CA THR A 16 3.65 -0.15 -5.22
C THR A 16 4.79 0.05 -6.22
N ILE A 17 4.49 0.46 -7.45
CA ILE A 17 5.51 0.80 -8.46
C ILE A 17 6.32 2.02 -8.01
N ASP A 18 5.68 3.02 -7.39
CA ASP A 18 6.39 4.18 -6.85
C ASP A 18 7.36 3.80 -5.74
N VAL A 19 6.95 2.93 -4.80
CA VAL A 19 7.86 2.38 -3.79
C VAL A 19 9.02 1.63 -4.45
N TRP A 20 8.73 0.82 -5.47
CA TRP A 20 9.77 0.10 -6.21
C TRP A 20 10.77 1.05 -6.85
N LYS A 21 10.29 2.11 -7.52
CA LYS A 21 11.16 3.14 -8.11
C LYS A 21 11.96 3.89 -7.04
N ALA A 22 11.36 4.17 -5.89
CA ALA A 22 12.02 4.83 -4.76
C ALA A 22 13.13 3.97 -4.11
N LEU A 23 13.26 2.69 -4.45
CA LEU A 23 14.40 1.84 -4.04
C LEU A 23 15.62 1.99 -4.95
N TRP A 24 15.45 2.53 -6.16
CA TRP A 24 16.51 2.64 -7.15
C TRP A 24 17.02 4.08 -7.22
N PHE A 25 18.15 4.33 -6.57
CA PHE A 25 18.81 5.63 -6.63
C PHE A 25 19.82 5.64 -7.77
N VAL A 26 19.74 6.64 -8.64
CA VAL A 26 20.72 6.84 -9.71
C VAL A 26 21.86 7.68 -9.15
N ASP A 27 23.06 7.10 -9.06
CA ASP A 27 24.24 7.87 -8.65
C ASP A 27 24.68 8.80 -9.78
N ALA A 28 24.68 10.11 -9.51
CA ALA A 28 24.99 11.15 -10.48
C ALA A 28 26.44 11.07 -11.02
N THR A 29 27.33 10.35 -10.34
CA THR A 29 28.74 10.23 -10.69
C THR A 29 29.04 9.09 -11.66
N ASN A 30 28.26 8.01 -11.64
CA ASN A 30 28.52 6.79 -12.41
C ASN A 30 27.34 6.33 -13.28
N GLY A 31 26.17 6.98 -13.18
CA GLY A 31 24.96 6.60 -13.93
C GLY A 31 24.42 5.20 -13.60
N LYS A 32 24.99 4.52 -12.59
CA LYS A 32 24.53 3.22 -12.12
C LYS A 32 23.38 3.41 -11.12
N SER A 33 22.34 2.61 -11.31
CA SER A 33 21.26 2.45 -10.35
C SER A 33 21.77 1.59 -9.18
N SER A 34 21.95 2.20 -8.02
CA SER A 34 22.28 1.51 -6.77
C SER A 34 20.99 1.24 -6.01
N PHE A 35 20.86 0.05 -5.44
CA PHE A 35 19.78 -0.25 -4.49
C PHE A 35 20.04 0.54 -3.21
N GLY A 36 19.05 1.32 -2.77
CA GLY A 36 19.13 2.10 -1.54
C GLY A 36 17.78 2.17 -0.86
N ILE A 37 17.79 2.42 0.45
CA ILE A 37 16.57 2.63 1.22
C ILE A 37 16.63 4.03 1.81
N GLY A 38 15.78 4.92 1.29
CA GLY A 38 15.59 6.25 1.84
C GLY A 38 14.47 6.28 2.87
N ILE A 39 14.43 7.35 3.67
CA ILE A 39 13.28 7.64 4.54
C ILE A 39 12.02 7.76 3.69
N GLY A 40 12.11 8.39 2.51
CA GLY A 40 11.01 8.51 1.56
C GLY A 40 10.48 7.16 1.08
N THR A 41 11.37 6.20 0.82
CA THR A 41 10.98 4.83 0.47
C THR A 41 10.16 4.19 1.59
N ILE A 42 10.56 4.37 2.85
CA ILE A 42 9.83 3.86 4.03
C ILE A 42 8.46 4.53 4.15
N VAL A 43 8.39 5.86 3.97
CA VAL A 43 7.13 6.61 4.03
C VAL A 43 6.15 6.13 2.96
N LEU A 44 6.60 5.94 1.73
CA LEU A 44 5.80 5.41 0.62
C LEU A 44 5.39 3.95 0.86
N ALA A 45 6.29 3.12 1.42
CA ALA A 45 5.97 1.73 1.73
C ALA A 45 4.88 1.60 2.79
N ILE A 46 4.94 2.40 3.86
CA ILE A 46 3.88 2.44 4.88
C ILE A 46 2.56 2.91 4.25
N ASN A 47 2.60 3.86 3.31
CA ASN A 47 1.42 4.35 2.62
C ASN A 47 0.70 3.23 1.84
N VAL A 48 1.46 2.44 1.07
CA VAL A 48 0.93 1.26 0.35
C VAL A 48 0.32 0.25 1.33
N VAL A 49 0.99 -0.04 2.45
CA VAL A 49 0.51 -1.01 3.44
C VAL A 49 -0.80 -0.55 4.09
N LEU A 50 -0.90 0.72 4.47
CA LEU A 50 -2.10 1.29 5.09
C LEU A 50 -3.29 1.31 4.12
N LEU A 51 -3.08 1.79 2.88
CA LEU A 51 -4.12 1.74 1.83
C LEU A 51 -4.51 0.31 1.48
N GLY A 52 -3.53 -0.59 1.46
CA GLY A 52 -3.72 -2.01 1.20
C GLY A 52 -4.63 -2.61 2.28
N GLY A 53 -4.28 -2.42 3.55
CA GLY A 53 -5.07 -2.89 4.69
C GLY A 53 -6.50 -2.37 4.68
N TYR A 54 -6.72 -1.11 4.30
CA TYR A 54 -8.06 -0.55 4.12
C TYR A 54 -8.82 -1.22 2.96
N THR A 55 -8.18 -1.36 1.80
CA THR A 55 -8.78 -1.94 0.59
C THR A 55 -9.13 -3.42 0.79
N PHE A 56 -8.20 -4.21 1.36
CA PHE A 56 -8.39 -5.62 1.67
C PHE A 56 -9.39 -5.84 2.81
N GLY A 57 -9.55 -4.89 3.74
CA GLY A 57 -10.54 -4.94 4.81
C GLY A 57 -11.97 -4.61 4.38
N CYS A 58 -12.22 -4.24 3.11
CA CYS A 58 -13.54 -3.80 2.67
C CYS A 58 -14.56 -4.95 2.60
N HIS A 59 -15.82 -4.65 2.92
CA HIS A 59 -16.94 -5.57 2.82
C HIS A 59 -17.13 -6.16 1.41
N SER A 60 -16.73 -5.42 0.36
CA SER A 60 -16.76 -5.90 -1.02
C SER A 60 -15.72 -7.00 -1.29
N LEU A 61 -14.54 -6.91 -0.68
CA LEU A 61 -13.48 -7.93 -0.83
C LEU A 61 -13.80 -9.19 -0.01
N ARG A 62 -14.51 -9.04 1.12
CA ARG A 62 -15.08 -10.15 1.90
C ARG A 62 -16.08 -10.96 1.08
N HIS A 63 -16.93 -10.27 0.32
CA HIS A 63 -17.89 -10.91 -0.58
C HIS A 63 -17.23 -11.59 -1.78
N LEU A 64 -16.13 -11.01 -2.30
CA LEU A 64 -15.36 -11.61 -3.39
C LEU A 64 -14.60 -12.88 -2.92
N ALA A 65 -13.92 -12.78 -1.78
CA ALA A 65 -13.19 -13.90 -1.16
C ALA A 65 -14.12 -15.01 -0.64
N GLY A 66 -15.36 -14.66 -0.29
CA GLY A 66 -16.35 -15.59 0.27
C GLY A 66 -17.49 -16.00 -0.67
N GLY A 67 -17.50 -15.57 -1.93
CA GLY A 67 -18.70 -15.66 -2.77
C GLY A 67 -18.47 -15.91 -4.25
N PHE A 68 -17.26 -16.24 -4.69
CA PHE A 68 -17.00 -16.74 -6.06
C PHE A 68 -16.67 -18.23 -6.12
N LEU A 69 -16.53 -18.88 -4.96
CA LEU A 69 -16.28 -20.30 -4.84
C LEU A 69 -17.36 -20.88 -3.95
N ASP A 70 -18.41 -21.42 -4.57
CA ASP A 70 -19.56 -22.07 -3.94
C ASP A 70 -19.19 -23.35 -3.13
N GLN A 71 -17.89 -23.59 -2.94
CA GLN A 71 -17.34 -24.65 -2.10
C GLN A 71 -16.15 -24.13 -1.28
N PHE A 72 -16.44 -23.51 -0.13
CA PHE A 72 -15.43 -23.29 0.92
C PHE A 72 -14.75 -24.58 1.39
N SER A 73 -15.42 -25.72 1.21
CA SER A 73 -14.96 -27.07 1.60
C SER A 73 -13.70 -27.54 0.85
N LYS A 74 -13.47 -27.10 -0.41
CA LYS A 74 -12.33 -27.58 -1.22
C LYS A 74 -11.06 -26.74 -1.14
N SER A 75 -11.12 -25.53 -0.56
CA SER A 75 -10.04 -24.54 -0.66
C SER A 75 -9.70 -23.94 0.71
N ARG A 76 -8.69 -24.53 1.38
CA ARG A 76 -8.14 -23.98 2.64
C ARG A 76 -7.57 -22.57 2.47
N SER A 77 -7.12 -22.21 1.27
CA SER A 77 -6.63 -20.87 0.92
C SER A 77 -7.75 -19.82 0.90
N CYS A 78 -8.93 -20.15 0.37
CA CYS A 78 -10.08 -19.23 0.38
C CYS A 78 -10.63 -18.99 1.79
N TYR A 79 -10.69 -20.03 2.62
CA TYR A 79 -11.06 -19.86 4.03
C TYR A 79 -10.06 -18.97 4.78
N ARG A 80 -8.75 -19.15 4.55
CA ARG A 80 -7.72 -18.27 5.13
C ARG A 80 -7.82 -16.83 4.63
N ALA A 81 -8.03 -16.62 3.33
CA ALA A 81 -8.24 -15.29 2.77
C ALA A 81 -9.47 -14.62 3.38
N TYR A 82 -10.58 -15.35 3.50
CA TYR A 82 -11.80 -14.86 4.14
C TYR A 82 -11.61 -14.52 5.63
N ALA A 83 -10.87 -15.35 6.37
CA ALA A 83 -10.54 -15.11 7.77
C ALA A 83 -9.64 -13.87 7.94
N CYS A 84 -8.60 -13.72 7.10
CA CYS A 84 -7.74 -12.54 7.09
C CYS A 84 -8.52 -11.27 6.76
N VAL A 85 -9.33 -11.28 5.70
CA VAL A 85 -10.19 -10.15 5.31
C VAL A 85 -11.18 -9.80 6.42
N SER A 86 -11.74 -10.80 7.10
CA SER A 86 -12.63 -10.58 8.25
C SER A 86 -11.91 -9.98 9.46
N CYS A 87 -10.63 -10.32 9.67
CA CYS A 87 -9.78 -9.70 10.69
C CYS A 87 -9.53 -8.21 10.38
N PHE A 88 -9.15 -7.89 9.14
CA PHE A 88 -8.96 -6.52 8.67
C PHE A 88 -10.27 -5.71 8.72
N ASN A 89 -11.40 -6.32 8.36
CA ASN A 89 -12.72 -5.67 8.39
C ASN A 89 -13.13 -5.21 9.80
N ARG A 90 -12.78 -5.97 10.85
CA ARG A 90 -13.09 -5.58 12.25
C ARG A 90 -12.47 -4.24 12.64
N ARG A 91 -11.35 -3.87 12.02
CA ARG A 91 -10.66 -2.60 12.23
C ARG A 91 -10.71 -1.69 10.99
N HIS A 92 -11.66 -1.91 10.07
CA HIS A 92 -11.72 -1.20 8.79
C HIS A 92 -11.73 0.32 8.96
N MET A 93 -12.48 0.82 9.94
CA MET A 93 -12.52 2.25 10.24
C MET A 93 -11.17 2.79 10.71
N LEU A 94 -10.43 2.03 11.53
CA LEU A 94 -9.08 2.39 11.96
C LEU A 94 -8.11 2.43 10.77
N TRP A 95 -8.15 1.44 9.88
CA TRP A 95 -7.35 1.43 8.65
C TRP A 95 -7.69 2.62 7.74
N ALA A 96 -8.95 3.06 7.71
CA ALA A 96 -9.36 4.25 6.95
C ALA A 96 -8.72 5.54 7.52
N TRP A 97 -8.80 5.73 8.84
CA TRP A 97 -8.21 6.91 9.49
C TRP A 97 -6.69 6.95 9.39
N LEU A 98 -6.04 5.81 9.65
CA LEU A 98 -4.58 5.71 9.53
C LEU A 98 -4.12 5.95 8.09
N SER A 99 -4.80 5.35 7.10
CA SER A 99 -4.45 5.56 5.69
C SER A 99 -4.69 7.00 5.25
N LEU A 100 -5.80 7.63 5.65
CA LEU A 100 -6.09 9.02 5.32
C LEU A 100 -5.04 9.99 5.88
N PHE A 101 -4.69 9.83 7.16
CA PHE A 101 -3.66 10.65 7.79
C PHE A 101 -2.30 10.44 7.14
N TRP A 102 -1.94 9.17 6.87
CA TRP A 102 -0.63 8.84 6.33
C TRP A 102 -0.45 9.24 4.87
N VAL A 103 -1.51 9.18 4.03
CA VAL A 103 -1.45 9.71 2.66
C VAL A 103 -1.13 11.21 2.69
N GLY A 104 -1.81 11.97 3.55
CA GLY A 104 -1.54 13.39 3.71
C GLY A 104 -0.11 13.65 4.20
N PHE A 105 0.39 12.84 5.14
CA PHE A 105 1.77 12.91 5.59
C PHE A 105 2.78 12.56 4.48
N ALA A 106 2.51 11.53 3.67
CA ALA A 106 3.37 11.14 2.56
C ALA A 106 3.45 12.22 1.49
N ASP A 107 2.32 12.86 1.15
CA ASP A 107 2.28 13.99 0.21
C ASP A 107 3.08 15.18 0.77
N PHE A 108 2.87 15.52 2.04
CA PHE A 108 3.63 16.55 2.73
C PHE A 108 5.14 16.26 2.73
N TYR A 109 5.54 15.03 3.06
CA TYR A 109 6.94 14.60 3.07
C TYR A 109 7.57 14.75 1.68
N VAL A 110 6.94 14.20 0.64
CA VAL A 110 7.45 14.28 -0.75
C VAL A 110 7.51 15.73 -1.22
N ARG A 111 6.52 16.56 -0.85
CA ARG A 111 6.52 17.99 -1.18
C ARG A 111 7.65 18.74 -0.48
N PHE A 112 7.93 18.45 0.78
CA PHE A 112 9.03 19.07 1.52
C PHE A 112 10.40 18.63 0.98
N CYS A 113 10.52 17.37 0.56
CA CYS A 113 11.71 16.89 -0.13
C CYS A 113 11.92 17.56 -1.49
N SER A 114 10.85 17.78 -2.28
CA SER A 114 10.96 18.44 -3.58
C SER A 114 11.25 19.94 -3.47
N MET A 115 10.83 20.59 -2.38
CA MET A 115 11.20 21.98 -2.06
C MET A 115 12.62 22.11 -1.48
N GLY A 116 13.34 21.00 -1.26
CA GLY A 116 14.69 21.00 -0.70
C GLY A 116 14.76 21.41 0.77
N ILE A 117 13.62 21.48 1.47
CA ILE A 117 13.58 21.77 2.91
C ILE A 117 14.03 20.53 3.68
N TRP A 118 13.56 19.35 3.26
CA TRP A 118 13.96 18.06 3.81
C TRP A 118 14.83 17.32 2.82
N HIS A 119 16.02 16.91 3.24
CA HIS A 119 16.81 15.98 2.46
C HIS A 119 16.32 14.56 2.72
N ASP A 120 16.10 13.79 1.66
CA ASP A 120 15.82 12.36 1.81
C ASP A 120 17.11 11.65 2.22
N TRP A 121 17.18 11.25 3.49
CA TRP A 121 18.35 10.58 4.03
C TRP A 121 18.35 9.13 3.57
N ARG A 122 19.46 8.72 2.94
CA ARG A 122 19.71 7.33 2.59
C ARG A 122 20.22 6.59 3.83
N LEU A 123 19.55 5.50 4.16
CA LEU A 123 19.96 4.59 5.24
C LEU A 123 20.96 3.55 4.74
N ILE A 124 20.88 3.24 3.44
CA ILE A 124 21.72 2.28 2.71
C ILE A 124 22.03 2.89 1.33
#